data_AF-A0A2D7VWT4-F1
#
_entry.id   AF-A0A2D7VWT4-F1
#
_cell.length_a   1.000
_cell.length_b   1.000
_cell.length_c   1.000
_cell.angle_alpha   90.00
_cell.angle_beta   90.00
_cell.angle_gamma   90.00
#
_symmetry.space_group_name_H-M   'P 1'
#
loop_
_entity.id
_entity.type
_entity.pdbx_description
1 polymer ?
#
loop_
_entity_poly.entity_id
_entity_poly.type
_entity_poly.pdbx_seq_one_letter_code
_entity_poly.pdbx_strand_id
1 'polypeptide(L)'
;MSNIKRHLEDISDAIGFKGEINERVICTASLVDEMAQSYVINSDTAVTPISELVMNLKYYYRHGKLDELKRDLIKLVTNYTFEELSEYYQQCTYEYIEPQATRLAWIYIRDNRYRALIHKVTTDTIQFSPAGGGFVKEVKRDIARLEYVDKFPRNWVAGFFRIEDDKIYQGFHDPEARWNGWAMPYFTRTTANAIVSDLPELEDGKPYGYFEGDVCFIYDYGLEDYESYKPTSLEGVDELVYGIGAGSWVWDSVEESEYEYQQSGFDGDYDEFLVDRRGF
;
A
#
# COMPACT_ATOMS: atom_id res chain seq x y z
N MET A 1 3.05 33.58 5.29
CA MET A 1 3.91 33.12 6.40
C MET A 1 3.07 33.11 7.66
N SER A 2 3.05 32.01 8.43
CA SER A 2 2.24 31.93 9.66
C SER A 2 2.76 32.95 10.69
N ASN A 3 1.85 33.55 11.47
CA ASN A 3 2.24 34.47 12.56
C ASN A 3 3.17 33.79 13.58
N ILE A 4 3.08 32.47 13.71
CA ILE A 4 3.92 31.63 14.56
C ILE A 4 5.38 31.63 14.08
N LYS A 5 5.64 31.46 12.78
CA LYS A 5 7.01 31.52 12.23
C LYS A 5 7.73 32.81 12.59
N ARG A 6 7.05 33.96 12.42
CA ARG A 6 7.62 35.27 12.77
C ARG A 6 7.93 35.39 14.27
N HIS A 7 7.08 34.84 15.13
CA HIS A 7 7.32 34.85 16.58
C HIS A 7 8.42 33.89 17.01
N LEU A 8 8.63 32.80 16.27
CA LEU A 8 9.74 31.87 16.48
C LEU A 8 11.07 32.47 16.03
N GLU A 9 11.07 33.25 14.95
CA GLU A 9 12.21 34.08 14.54
C GLU A 9 12.53 35.12 15.64
N ASP A 10 11.51 35.83 16.17
CA ASP A 10 11.67 36.77 17.29
C ASP A 10 12.25 36.07 18.55
N ILE A 11 11.82 34.84 18.84
CA ILE A 11 12.27 34.04 19.98
C ILE A 11 13.70 33.56 19.77
N SER A 12 14.04 33.06 18.57
CA SER A 12 15.40 32.66 18.18
C SER A 12 16.39 33.80 18.39
N ASP A 13 15.99 35.01 17.99
CA ASP A 13 16.78 36.23 18.18
C ASP A 13 16.89 36.61 19.67
N ALA A 14 15.83 36.44 20.45
CA ALA A 14 15.81 36.78 21.88
C ALA A 14 16.61 35.81 22.76
N ILE A 15 16.67 34.52 22.41
CA ILE A 15 17.41 33.48 23.15
C ILE A 15 18.86 33.31 22.66
N GLY A 16 19.27 34.09 21.66
CA GLY A 16 20.67 34.19 21.24
C GLY A 16 21.16 33.07 20.30
N PHE A 17 20.26 32.32 19.67
CA PHE A 17 20.65 31.33 18.67
C PHE A 17 20.93 32.01 17.31
N LYS A 18 22.22 32.19 16.97
CA LYS A 18 22.67 32.65 15.64
C LYS A 18 23.59 31.62 14.99
N GLY A 19 23.44 31.35 13.69
CA GLY A 19 24.29 30.43 12.90
C GLY A 19 23.64 29.08 12.58
N GLU A 20 24.40 28.00 12.38
CA GLU A 20 23.93 26.62 12.04
C GLU A 20 22.83 26.05 12.98
N ILE A 21 22.59 26.69 14.13
CA ILE A 21 21.47 26.43 15.04
C ILE A 21 20.11 26.82 14.43
N ASN A 22 20.11 27.59 13.33
CA ASN A 22 18.90 28.05 12.65
C ASN A 22 18.09 26.88 12.06
N GLU A 23 18.72 25.82 11.54
CA GLU A 23 17.96 24.68 10.98
C GLU A 23 17.20 23.91 12.07
N ARG A 24 17.85 23.62 13.20
CA ARG A 24 17.17 22.97 14.34
C ARG A 24 16.07 23.84 14.91
N VAL A 25 16.31 25.15 15.06
CA VAL A 25 15.29 26.08 15.54
C VAL A 25 14.14 26.20 14.54
N ILE A 26 14.39 26.22 13.23
CA ILE A 26 13.37 26.22 12.17
C ILE A 26 12.60 24.90 12.14
N CYS A 27 13.26 23.76 12.33
CA CYS A 27 12.62 22.45 12.41
C CYS A 27 11.76 22.32 13.66
N THR A 28 12.28 22.70 14.84
CA THR A 28 11.49 22.78 16.09
C THR A 28 10.33 23.75 15.93
N ALA A 29 10.55 24.89 15.29
CA ALA A 29 9.53 25.89 15.04
C ALA A 29 8.40 25.36 14.16
N SER A 30 8.75 24.67 13.08
CA SER A 30 7.78 24.07 12.15
C SER A 30 7.00 22.96 12.83
N LEU A 31 7.68 22.11 13.60
CA LEU A 31 7.06 21.05 14.39
C LEU A 31 6.05 21.59 15.42
N VAL A 32 6.40 22.68 16.11
CA VAL A 32 5.52 23.31 17.10
C VAL A 32 4.35 24.05 16.44
N ASP A 33 4.56 24.66 15.27
CA ASP A 33 3.47 25.25 14.47
C ASP A 33 2.48 24.14 14.03
N GLU A 34 2.99 23.01 13.57
CA GLU A 34 2.19 21.82 13.25
C GLU A 34 1.44 21.30 14.48
N MET A 35 2.10 21.15 15.64
CA MET A 35 1.46 20.76 16.90
C MET A 35 0.32 21.72 17.28
N ALA A 36 0.55 23.04 17.20
CA ALA A 36 -0.40 24.07 17.61
C ALA A 36 -1.62 24.16 16.67
N GLN A 37 -1.44 23.84 15.39
CA GLN A 37 -2.52 23.85 14.40
C GLN A 37 -3.25 22.50 14.30
N SER A 38 -2.59 21.41 14.69
CA SER A 38 -3.12 20.06 14.57
C SER A 38 -4.41 19.85 15.39
N TYR A 39 -5.38 19.15 14.82
CA TYR A 39 -6.61 18.71 15.50
C TYR A 39 -6.41 17.41 16.31
N VAL A 40 -5.25 16.78 16.16
CA VAL A 40 -4.92 15.44 16.68
C VAL A 40 -4.69 15.43 18.19
N ILE A 41 -3.98 16.44 18.70
CA ILE A 41 -3.58 16.49 20.12
C ILE A 41 -4.78 17.03 20.93
N ASN A 42 -5.68 16.13 21.35
CA ASN A 42 -6.81 16.43 22.24
C ASN A 42 -6.62 15.81 23.64
N SER A 43 -7.44 16.27 24.59
CA SER A 43 -7.37 16.13 26.06
C SER A 43 -7.27 14.72 26.65
N ASP A 44 -7.36 13.68 25.84
CA ASP A 44 -7.45 12.29 26.31
C ASP A 44 -6.07 11.59 26.36
N THR A 45 -5.00 12.27 25.93
CA THR A 45 -3.62 11.83 26.17
C THR A 45 -3.24 12.02 27.64
N ALA A 46 -2.46 11.09 28.21
CA ALA A 46 -1.95 11.24 29.57
C ALA A 46 -1.22 12.58 29.72
N VAL A 47 -1.60 13.37 30.73
CA VAL A 47 -1.06 14.72 30.93
C VAL A 47 0.41 14.61 31.31
N THR A 48 1.27 14.81 30.31
CA THR A 48 2.71 15.05 30.47
C THR A 48 2.99 16.56 30.49
N PRO A 49 4.11 16.99 31.09
CA PRO A 49 4.52 18.39 31.04
C PRO A 49 4.62 18.96 29.61
N ILE A 50 4.99 18.13 28.62
CA ILE A 50 5.01 18.52 27.20
C ILE A 50 3.58 18.73 26.67
N SER A 51 2.65 17.82 26.98
CA SER A 51 1.26 17.93 26.53
C SER A 51 0.53 19.15 27.09
N GLU A 52 0.80 19.52 28.34
CA GLU A 52 0.21 20.71 28.96
C GLU A 52 0.66 21.99 28.25
N LEU A 53 1.96 22.10 27.96
CA LEU A 53 2.52 23.21 27.20
C LEU A 53 1.94 23.25 25.77
N VAL A 54 1.83 22.12 25.09
CA VAL A 54 1.26 22.06 23.73
C VAL A 54 -0.23 22.44 23.72
N MET A 55 -1.03 22.01 24.69
CA MET A 55 -2.43 22.41 24.82
C MET A 55 -2.57 23.93 25.10
N ASN A 56 -1.71 24.48 25.94
CA ASN A 56 -1.68 25.92 26.19
C ASN A 56 -1.32 26.71 24.93
N LEU A 57 -0.31 26.26 24.17
CA LEU A 57 0.06 26.87 22.90
C LEU A 57 -1.10 26.91 21.90
N LYS A 58 -1.84 25.79 21.76
CA LYS A 58 -3.07 25.72 20.94
C LYS A 58 -4.11 26.74 21.37
N TYR A 59 -4.39 26.79 22.67
CA TYR A 59 -5.37 27.70 23.24
C TYR A 59 -4.98 29.16 23.00
N TYR A 60 -3.72 29.52 23.26
CA TYR A 60 -3.23 30.89 23.09
C TYR A 60 -3.23 31.31 21.61
N TYR A 61 -2.84 30.41 20.71
CA TYR A 61 -2.88 30.69 19.28
C TYR A 61 -4.30 30.95 18.78
N ARG A 62 -5.27 30.09 19.13
CA ARG A 62 -6.69 30.24 18.73
C ARG A 62 -7.33 31.52 19.25
N HIS A 63 -6.89 32.02 20.40
CA HIS A 63 -7.48 33.19 21.06
C HIS A 63 -6.63 34.45 20.93
N GLY A 64 -5.57 34.44 20.11
CA GLY A 64 -4.71 35.61 19.87
C GLY A 64 -3.93 36.10 21.10
N LYS A 65 -3.65 35.22 22.07
CA LYS A 65 -2.91 35.52 23.31
C LYS A 65 -1.40 35.42 23.09
N LEU A 66 -0.85 36.41 22.38
CA LEU A 66 0.52 36.33 21.84
C LEU A 66 1.62 36.33 22.90
N ASP A 67 1.45 37.01 24.03
CA ASP A 67 2.47 37.09 25.08
C ASP A 67 2.54 35.78 25.89
N GLU A 68 1.39 35.16 26.14
CA GLU A 68 1.29 33.82 26.71
C GLU A 68 1.86 32.76 25.77
N LEU A 69 1.54 32.84 24.46
CA LEU A 69 2.09 31.96 23.43
C LEU A 69 3.62 32.01 23.42
N LYS A 70 4.21 33.22 23.40
CA LYS A 70 5.66 33.39 23.40
C LYS A 70 6.33 32.80 24.63
N ARG A 71 5.76 33.03 25.81
CA ARG A 71 6.30 32.55 27.09
C ARG A 71 6.35 31.03 27.18
N ASP A 72 5.26 30.36 26.81
CA ASP A 72 5.21 28.89 26.88
C ASP A 72 6.00 28.24 25.75
N LEU A 73 6.13 28.92 24.61
CA LEU A 73 7.00 28.49 23.53
C LEU A 73 8.47 28.50 23.94
N ILE A 74 8.92 29.55 24.65
CA ILE A 74 10.26 29.61 25.23
C ILE A 74 10.50 28.42 26.15
N LYS A 75 9.58 28.13 27.08
CA LYS A 75 9.70 26.97 27.98
C LYS A 75 9.84 25.66 27.21
N LEU A 76 9.05 25.50 26.15
CA LEU A 76 9.06 24.29 25.34
C LEU A 76 10.43 24.09 24.67
N VAL A 77 10.98 25.13 24.03
CA VAL A 77 12.26 25.02 23.32
C VAL A 77 13.49 25.05 24.22
N THR A 78 13.37 25.57 25.46
CA THR A 78 14.48 25.55 26.43
C THR A 78 14.54 24.27 27.25
N ASN A 79 13.38 23.66 27.53
CA ASN A 79 13.30 22.52 28.43
C ASN A 79 13.34 21.17 27.70
N TYR A 80 13.13 21.15 26.37
CA TYR A 80 13.08 19.94 25.57
C TYR A 80 13.93 20.07 24.32
N THR A 81 14.60 18.98 23.98
CA THR A 81 15.35 18.82 22.73
C THR A 81 14.42 18.65 21.54
N PHE A 82 14.94 18.86 20.33
CA PHE A 82 14.18 18.59 19.10
C PHE A 82 13.75 17.12 19.02
N GLU A 83 14.64 16.22 19.42
CA GLU A 83 14.41 14.78 19.42
C GLU A 83 13.24 14.41 20.36
N GLU A 84 13.19 14.95 21.58
CA GLU A 84 12.08 14.74 22.53
C GLU A 84 10.75 15.32 22.01
N LEU A 85 10.78 16.50 21.40
CA LEU A 85 9.58 17.12 20.82
C LEU A 85 9.09 16.36 19.58
N SER A 86 10.02 15.89 18.75
CA SER A 86 9.72 15.05 17.58
C SER A 86 9.14 13.71 17.99
N GLU A 87 9.69 13.08 19.04
CA GLU A 87 9.15 11.84 19.59
C GLU A 87 7.74 12.05 20.15
N TYR A 88 7.52 13.12 20.91
CA TYR A 88 6.18 13.49 21.40
C TYR A 88 5.18 13.76 20.26
N TYR A 89 5.59 14.53 19.24
CA TYR A 89 4.75 14.76 18.06
C TYR A 89 4.38 13.47 17.36
N GLN A 90 5.37 12.60 17.17
CA GLN A 90 5.18 11.29 16.57
C GLN A 90 4.20 10.48 17.41
N GLN A 91 4.36 10.39 18.73
CA GLN A 91 3.42 9.68 19.61
C GLN A 91 1.99 10.21 19.46
N CYS A 92 1.80 11.54 19.48
CA CYS A 92 0.47 12.13 19.30
C CYS A 92 -0.11 11.90 17.89
N THR A 93 0.71 11.96 16.84
CA THR A 93 0.27 11.71 15.46
C THR A 93 0.08 10.22 15.15
N TYR A 94 0.78 9.32 15.84
CA TYR A 94 0.57 7.87 15.77
C TYR A 94 -0.75 7.46 16.45
N GLU A 95 -1.21 8.18 17.47
CA GLU A 95 -2.57 8.01 18.03
C GLU A 95 -3.68 8.51 17.08
N TYR A 96 -3.34 9.30 16.06
CA TYR A 96 -4.26 9.78 15.03
C TYR A 96 -3.70 9.53 13.64
N ILE A 97 -3.33 8.28 13.37
CA ILE A 97 -3.53 7.77 12.03
C ILE A 97 -5.05 7.69 11.91
N GLU A 98 -5.67 8.51 11.05
CA GLU A 98 -7.06 8.28 10.68
C GLU A 98 -7.20 6.77 10.44
N PRO A 99 -8.14 6.07 11.09
CA PRO A 99 -8.28 4.62 11.01
C PRO A 99 -8.48 4.04 9.59
N GLN A 100 -8.35 4.85 8.54
CA GLN A 100 -8.72 4.56 7.17
C GLN A 100 -7.57 4.68 6.16
N ALA A 101 -6.44 5.34 6.48
CA ALA A 101 -5.35 5.51 5.51
C ALA A 101 -4.33 4.37 5.59
N THR A 102 -4.71 3.20 5.07
CA THR A 102 -3.76 2.10 4.87
C THR A 102 -2.63 2.52 3.92
N ARG A 103 -1.38 2.12 4.20
CA ARG A 103 -0.20 2.53 3.40
C ARG A 103 0.61 1.33 2.94
N LEU A 104 1.12 1.38 1.71
CA LEU A 104 2.02 0.35 1.20
C LEU A 104 3.42 0.52 1.82
N ALA A 105 4.02 -0.59 2.24
CA ALA A 105 5.38 -0.61 2.74
C ALA A 105 6.05 -1.97 2.50
N TRP A 106 7.36 -1.95 2.31
CA TRP A 106 8.17 -3.12 2.60
C TRP A 106 8.27 -3.28 4.11
N ILE A 107 7.84 -4.43 4.63
CA ILE A 107 8.09 -4.83 6.02
C ILE A 107 9.22 -5.85 6.06
N TYR A 108 10.23 -5.57 6.84
CA TYR A 108 11.36 -6.44 7.09
C TYR A 108 11.18 -7.05 8.47
N ILE A 109 10.92 -8.35 8.56
CA ILE A 109 10.77 -9.07 9.85
C ILE A 109 12.00 -9.96 9.98
N ARG A 110 12.90 -9.61 10.91
CA ARG A 110 14.26 -10.17 10.96
C ARG A 110 14.93 -10.00 9.58
N ASP A 111 15.32 -11.09 8.93
CA ASP A 111 16.03 -11.08 7.64
C ASP A 111 15.10 -11.24 6.42
N ASN A 112 13.79 -11.40 6.63
CA ASN A 112 12.83 -11.60 5.54
C ASN A 112 12.11 -10.30 5.19
N ARG A 113 11.92 -10.07 3.88
CA ARG A 113 11.22 -8.90 3.35
C ARG A 113 9.86 -9.31 2.78
N TYR A 114 8.83 -8.53 3.07
CA TYR A 114 7.47 -8.75 2.58
C TYR A 114 6.86 -7.46 2.06
N ARG A 115 6.03 -7.56 1.02
CA ARG A 115 5.13 -6.48 0.60
C ARG A 115 3.94 -6.45 1.55
N ALA A 116 3.66 -5.30 2.16
CA ALA A 116 2.59 -5.18 3.14
C ALA A 116 1.73 -3.94 2.91
N LEU A 117 0.47 -4.06 3.30
CA LEU A 117 -0.43 -2.96 3.56
C LEU A 117 -0.45 -2.72 5.07
N ILE A 118 0.07 -1.57 5.51
CA ILE A 118 0.16 -1.19 6.91
C ILE A 118 -1.15 -0.55 7.34
N HIS A 119 -1.76 -1.13 8.38
CA HIS A 119 -3.03 -0.68 8.94
C HIS A 119 -2.83 0.20 10.16
N LYS A 120 -1.91 -0.21 11.04
CA LYS A 120 -1.63 0.50 12.30
C LYS A 120 -0.18 0.32 12.70
N VAL A 121 0.42 1.39 13.21
CA VAL A 121 1.75 1.36 13.82
C VAL A 121 1.64 1.99 15.21
N THR A 122 2.09 1.26 16.22
CA THR A 122 2.23 1.75 17.59
C THR A 122 3.70 1.76 18.00
N THR A 123 3.99 2.17 19.24
CA THR A 123 5.33 2.06 19.83
C THR A 123 5.83 0.62 19.88
N ASP A 124 4.92 -0.32 20.15
CA ASP A 124 5.28 -1.71 20.44
C ASP A 124 5.02 -2.66 19.26
N THR A 125 4.06 -2.32 18.40
CA THR A 125 3.55 -3.24 17.37
C THR A 125 3.31 -2.59 16.01
N ILE A 126 3.32 -3.41 14.97
CA ILE A 126 2.92 -3.07 13.62
C ILE A 126 1.83 -4.05 13.21
N GLN A 127 0.65 -3.53 12.86
CA GLN A 127 -0.44 -4.28 12.25
C GLN A 127 -0.44 -4.08 10.74
N PHE A 128 -0.42 -5.18 10.00
CA PHE A 128 -0.31 -5.19 8.55
C PHE A 128 -1.01 -6.40 7.93
N SER A 129 -1.38 -6.33 6.66
CA SER A 129 -1.72 -7.51 5.86
C SER A 129 -0.73 -7.63 4.70
N PRO A 130 -0.57 -8.81 4.07
CA PRO A 130 0.16 -8.91 2.82
C PRO A 130 -0.43 -7.95 1.77
N ALA A 131 0.43 -7.32 0.98
CA ALA A 131 -0.01 -6.53 -0.16
C ALA A 131 -0.64 -7.50 -1.17
N GLY A 132 -1.92 -7.30 -1.47
CA GLY A 132 -2.69 -8.26 -2.27
C GLY A 132 -3.67 -9.12 -1.49
N GLY A 133 -3.90 -8.85 -0.20
CA GLY A 133 -4.93 -9.51 0.60
C GLY A 133 -4.40 -10.64 1.48
N GLY A 134 -5.28 -11.11 2.36
CA GLY A 134 -4.96 -12.04 3.43
C GLY A 134 -5.20 -11.45 4.83
N PHE A 135 -5.00 -12.26 5.86
CA PHE A 135 -5.31 -11.89 7.24
C PHE A 135 -4.40 -10.77 7.76
N VAL A 136 -4.99 -9.88 8.57
CA VAL A 136 -4.24 -8.91 9.37
C VAL A 136 -3.36 -9.67 10.36
N LYS A 137 -2.08 -9.32 10.37
CA LYS A 137 -1.05 -9.82 11.26
C LYS A 137 -0.55 -8.69 12.13
N GLU A 138 -0.04 -9.04 13.29
CA GLU A 138 0.63 -8.13 14.21
C GLU A 138 2.05 -8.64 14.49
N VAL A 139 3.03 -7.75 14.46
CA VAL A 139 4.42 -8.05 14.79
C VAL A 139 4.96 -7.01 15.75
N LYS A 140 5.86 -7.42 16.65
CA LYS A 140 6.57 -6.48 17.52
C LYS A 140 7.49 -5.58 16.71
N ARG A 141 7.59 -4.32 17.10
CA ARG A 141 8.36 -3.31 16.40
C ARG A 141 9.87 -3.46 16.57
N ASP A 142 10.32 -4.08 17.67
CA ASP A 142 11.75 -4.36 17.94
C ASP A 142 12.39 -5.35 16.95
N ILE A 143 11.58 -6.19 16.30
CA ILE A 143 12.03 -7.17 15.30
C ILE A 143 11.62 -6.82 13.86
N ALA A 144 11.01 -5.64 13.65
CA ALA A 144 10.44 -5.27 12.38
C ALA A 144 10.78 -3.84 11.95
N ARG A 145 11.23 -3.68 10.70
CA ARG A 145 11.48 -2.37 10.07
C ARG A 145 10.50 -2.12 8.92
N LEU A 146 10.09 -0.87 8.74
CA LEU A 146 9.24 -0.44 7.64
C LEU A 146 10.00 0.47 6.67
N GLU A 147 9.68 0.32 5.40
CA GLU A 147 10.07 1.23 4.32
C GLU A 147 8.83 1.50 3.48
N TYR A 148 8.23 2.68 3.65
CA TYR A 148 7.03 3.08 2.93
C TYR A 148 7.33 3.30 1.45
N VAL A 149 6.39 2.91 0.61
CA VAL A 149 6.47 3.09 -0.84
C VAL A 149 5.14 3.58 -1.38
N ASP A 150 5.16 4.37 -2.44
CA ASP A 150 3.92 4.78 -3.12
C ASP A 150 3.37 3.66 -4.00
N LYS A 151 4.27 2.85 -4.56
CA LYS A 151 3.95 1.66 -5.35
C LYS A 151 5.07 0.63 -5.20
N PHE A 152 4.72 -0.65 -5.24
CA PHE A 152 5.73 -1.70 -5.37
C PHE A 152 6.25 -1.76 -6.80
N PRO A 153 7.56 -1.94 -7.01
CA PRO A 153 8.06 -2.32 -8.32
C PRO A 153 7.40 -3.63 -8.74
N ARG A 154 6.95 -3.71 -9.99
CA ARG A 154 6.39 -4.93 -10.55
C ARG A 154 7.50 -5.72 -11.21
N ASN A 155 7.55 -7.03 -10.94
CA ASN A 155 8.44 -7.94 -11.63
C ASN A 155 7.62 -8.87 -12.51
N TRP A 156 7.37 -8.45 -13.74
CA TRP A 156 6.56 -9.22 -14.68
C TRP A 156 7.33 -10.42 -15.21
N VAL A 157 6.79 -11.62 -14.97
CA VAL A 157 7.33 -12.87 -15.51
C VAL A 157 6.24 -13.60 -16.28
N ALA A 158 6.63 -14.36 -17.30
CA ALA A 158 5.72 -15.26 -17.99
C ALA A 158 5.30 -16.41 -17.05
N GLY A 159 4.07 -16.90 -17.23
CA GLY A 159 3.52 -18.02 -16.47
C GLY A 159 2.27 -18.58 -17.12
N PHE A 160 1.68 -19.58 -16.46
CA PHE A 160 0.51 -20.31 -16.92
C PHE A 160 -0.60 -20.22 -15.86
N PHE A 161 -1.84 -20.01 -16.31
CA PHE A 161 -2.96 -19.68 -15.43
C PHE A 161 -4.23 -20.41 -15.81
N ARG A 162 -4.98 -20.87 -14.81
CA ARG A 162 -6.31 -21.47 -14.99
C ARG A 162 -7.33 -20.89 -14.01
N ILE A 163 -8.60 -21.05 -14.32
CA ILE A 163 -9.72 -20.74 -13.42
C ILE A 163 -10.48 -22.05 -13.15
N GLU A 164 -10.79 -22.35 -11.88
CA GLU A 164 -11.67 -23.46 -11.46
C GLU A 164 -11.48 -24.79 -12.21
N ASP A 165 -10.23 -25.26 -12.35
CA ASP A 165 -9.83 -26.50 -13.07
C ASP A 165 -10.17 -26.53 -14.58
N ASP A 166 -10.39 -25.37 -15.18
CA ASP A 166 -10.58 -25.20 -16.63
C ASP A 166 -9.24 -25.12 -17.37
N LYS A 167 -9.30 -24.75 -18.64
CA LYS A 167 -8.17 -24.56 -19.54
C LYS A 167 -7.08 -23.66 -18.95
N ILE A 168 -5.85 -24.05 -19.26
CA ILE A 168 -4.63 -23.33 -18.92
C ILE A 168 -4.26 -22.37 -20.06
N TYR A 169 -3.99 -21.12 -19.68
CA TYR A 169 -3.63 -20.02 -20.56
C TYR A 169 -2.26 -19.44 -20.22
N GLN A 170 -1.48 -19.06 -21.25
CA GLN A 170 -0.20 -18.40 -21.05
C GLN A 170 -0.39 -16.89 -20.85
N GLY A 171 0.23 -16.33 -19.81
CA GLY A 171 0.18 -14.90 -19.50
C GLY A 171 1.39 -14.38 -18.77
N PHE A 172 1.27 -13.18 -18.22
CA PHE A 172 2.28 -12.51 -17.41
C PHE A 172 1.72 -12.20 -16.02
N HIS A 173 2.53 -12.31 -14.98
CA HIS A 173 2.14 -11.88 -13.64
C HIS A 173 3.34 -11.35 -12.85
N ASP A 174 3.05 -10.65 -11.75
CA ASP A 174 4.06 -10.40 -10.72
C ASP A 174 3.92 -11.48 -9.63
N PRO A 175 4.93 -12.33 -9.40
CA PRO A 175 4.87 -13.40 -8.40
C PRO A 175 4.63 -12.92 -6.97
N GLU A 176 4.91 -11.65 -6.67
CA GLU A 176 4.68 -11.06 -5.36
C GLU A 176 3.38 -10.23 -5.28
N ALA A 177 2.66 -10.07 -6.39
CA ALA A 177 1.34 -9.45 -6.39
C ALA A 177 0.25 -10.52 -6.53
N ARG A 178 -0.63 -10.58 -5.53
CA ARG A 178 -1.75 -11.52 -5.47
C ARG A 178 -3.04 -10.76 -5.15
N TRP A 179 -4.18 -11.42 -5.34
CA TRP A 179 -5.46 -10.95 -4.84
C TRP A 179 -6.10 -12.06 -4.01
N ASN A 180 -6.18 -11.86 -2.70
CA ASN A 180 -6.61 -12.87 -1.72
C ASN A 180 -5.86 -14.21 -1.84
N GLY A 181 -4.59 -14.17 -2.27
CA GLY A 181 -3.76 -15.36 -2.52
C GLY A 181 -3.75 -15.83 -3.97
N TRP A 182 -4.70 -15.41 -4.80
CA TRP A 182 -4.82 -15.78 -6.21
C TRP A 182 -3.89 -14.95 -7.11
N ALA A 183 -3.49 -15.54 -8.23
CA ALA A 183 -2.69 -14.86 -9.23
C ALA A 183 -3.46 -13.68 -9.85
N MET A 184 -2.72 -12.70 -10.38
CA MET A 184 -3.29 -11.58 -11.12
C MET A 184 -2.65 -11.55 -12.52
N PRO A 185 -3.06 -12.45 -13.42
CA PRO A 185 -2.45 -12.58 -14.73
C PRO A 185 -2.89 -11.49 -15.70
N TYR A 186 -2.03 -11.25 -16.68
CA TYR A 186 -2.26 -10.37 -17.82
C TYR A 186 -1.95 -11.13 -19.09
N PHE A 187 -2.86 -11.08 -20.05
CA PHE A 187 -2.84 -11.94 -21.23
C PHE A 187 -2.60 -11.12 -22.50
N THR A 188 -1.81 -11.64 -23.44
CA THR A 188 -1.70 -11.03 -24.78
C THR A 188 -3.06 -11.02 -25.48
N ARG A 189 -3.22 -10.21 -26.54
CA ARG A 189 -4.49 -10.20 -27.30
C ARG A 189 -4.88 -11.60 -27.80
N THR A 190 -3.90 -12.39 -28.24
CA THR A 190 -4.13 -13.76 -28.71
C THR A 190 -4.69 -14.64 -27.60
N THR A 191 -4.07 -14.65 -26.42
CA THR A 191 -4.58 -15.43 -25.29
C THR A 191 -5.92 -14.90 -24.78
N ALA A 192 -6.11 -13.58 -24.74
CA ALA A 192 -7.36 -12.97 -24.33
C ALA A 192 -8.53 -13.35 -25.26
N ASN A 193 -8.30 -13.42 -26.57
CA ASN A 193 -9.30 -13.94 -27.52
C ASN A 193 -9.61 -15.43 -27.27
N ALA A 194 -8.62 -16.24 -26.90
CA ALA A 194 -8.83 -17.65 -26.56
C ALA A 194 -9.70 -17.80 -25.31
N ILE A 195 -9.39 -17.06 -24.24
CA ILE A 195 -10.21 -17.00 -23.02
C ILE A 195 -11.65 -16.66 -23.37
N VAL A 196 -11.88 -15.57 -24.12
CA VAL A 196 -13.22 -15.13 -24.50
C VAL A 196 -13.97 -16.18 -25.33
N SER A 197 -13.27 -16.87 -26.23
CA SER A 197 -13.88 -17.92 -27.08
C SER A 197 -14.26 -19.18 -26.29
N ASP A 198 -13.60 -19.40 -25.16
CA ASP A 198 -13.81 -20.56 -24.29
C ASP A 198 -14.90 -20.30 -23.22
N LEU A 199 -15.30 -19.05 -23.03
CA LEU A 199 -16.44 -18.71 -22.17
C LEU A 199 -17.76 -19.22 -22.78
N PRO A 200 -18.73 -19.64 -21.95
CA PRO A 200 -20.01 -20.15 -22.43
C PRO A 200 -20.84 -19.04 -23.12
N GLU A 201 -21.99 -19.39 -23.69
CA GLU A 201 -23.01 -18.39 -24.05
C GLU A 201 -23.95 -18.14 -22.87
N LEU A 202 -24.51 -16.92 -22.79
CA LEU A 202 -25.57 -16.61 -21.83
C LEU A 202 -26.88 -17.30 -22.25
N GLU A 203 -27.79 -17.51 -21.29
CA GLU A 203 -29.08 -18.20 -21.53
C GLU A 203 -29.95 -17.53 -22.61
N ASP A 204 -29.78 -16.23 -22.84
CA ASP A 204 -30.50 -15.44 -23.85
C ASP A 204 -29.79 -15.42 -25.23
N GLY A 205 -28.75 -16.22 -25.41
CA GLY A 205 -27.96 -16.34 -26.64
C GLY A 205 -26.99 -15.18 -26.87
N LYS A 206 -26.78 -14.32 -25.88
CA LYS A 206 -25.71 -13.31 -25.94
C LYS A 206 -24.34 -13.93 -25.61
N PRO A 207 -23.25 -13.41 -26.20
CA PRO A 207 -21.92 -13.88 -25.87
C PRO A 207 -21.58 -13.50 -24.43
N TYR A 208 -20.99 -14.43 -23.67
CA TYR A 208 -20.53 -14.12 -22.31
C TYR A 208 -19.33 -13.17 -22.32
N GLY A 209 -18.49 -13.26 -23.34
CA GLY A 209 -17.43 -12.30 -23.59
C GLY A 209 -17.32 -11.91 -25.06
N TYR A 210 -16.89 -10.69 -25.33
CA TYR A 210 -16.59 -10.23 -26.70
C TYR A 210 -15.58 -9.09 -26.69
N PHE A 211 -15.08 -8.73 -27.87
CA PHE A 211 -14.26 -7.54 -28.06
C PHE A 211 -15.00 -6.50 -28.90
N GLU A 212 -14.96 -5.25 -28.45
CA GLU A 212 -15.31 -4.08 -29.26
C GLU A 212 -14.05 -3.24 -29.50
N GLY A 213 -13.48 -3.40 -30.70
CA GLY A 213 -12.16 -2.84 -31.02
C GLY A 213 -11.07 -3.43 -30.11
N ASP A 214 -10.45 -2.56 -29.31
CA ASP A 214 -9.38 -2.95 -28.39
C ASP A 214 -9.86 -3.31 -26.99
N VAL A 215 -11.14 -3.10 -26.65
CA VAL A 215 -11.66 -3.35 -25.31
C VAL A 215 -12.34 -4.73 -25.26
N CYS A 216 -11.98 -5.53 -24.26
CA CYS A 216 -12.64 -6.79 -23.95
C CYS A 216 -13.81 -6.53 -23.00
N PHE A 217 -14.95 -7.14 -23.23
CA PHE A 217 -16.12 -7.10 -22.36
C PHE A 217 -16.44 -8.52 -21.91
N ILE A 218 -16.63 -8.74 -20.61
CA ILE A 218 -17.06 -10.03 -20.06
C ILE A 218 -18.22 -9.78 -19.10
N TYR A 219 -19.27 -10.57 -19.24
CA TYR A 219 -20.47 -10.44 -18.43
C TYR A 219 -20.18 -10.78 -16.96
N ASP A 220 -20.55 -9.87 -16.05
CA ASP A 220 -20.45 -10.03 -14.61
C ASP A 220 -21.85 -10.22 -14.02
N TYR A 221 -22.13 -11.41 -13.51
CA TYR A 221 -23.41 -11.72 -12.87
C TYR A 221 -23.72 -10.89 -11.63
N GLY A 222 -22.69 -10.42 -10.91
CA GLY A 222 -22.86 -9.56 -9.74
C GLY A 222 -23.30 -8.14 -10.11
N LEU A 223 -22.94 -7.67 -11.30
CA LEU A 223 -23.32 -6.36 -11.82
C LEU A 223 -24.55 -6.41 -12.73
N GLU A 224 -24.93 -7.60 -13.20
CA GLU A 224 -25.90 -7.79 -14.29
C GLU A 224 -25.54 -6.97 -15.55
N ASP A 225 -24.23 -6.77 -15.79
CA ASP A 225 -23.69 -5.98 -16.89
C ASP A 225 -22.28 -6.48 -17.27
N TYR A 226 -21.70 -5.95 -18.34
CA TYR A 226 -20.34 -6.29 -18.76
C TYR A 226 -19.28 -5.49 -18.00
N GLU A 227 -18.31 -6.21 -17.43
CA GLU A 227 -17.04 -5.63 -17.02
C GLU A 227 -16.14 -5.42 -18.24
N SER A 228 -15.50 -4.25 -18.34
CA SER A 228 -14.62 -3.91 -19.46
C SER A 228 -13.15 -3.97 -19.07
N TYR A 229 -12.34 -4.63 -19.88
CA TYR A 229 -10.90 -4.76 -19.72
C TYR A 229 -10.18 -4.09 -20.90
N LYS A 230 -9.47 -3.00 -20.60
CA LYS A 230 -8.67 -2.25 -21.57
C LYS A 230 -7.24 -2.80 -21.65
N PRO A 231 -6.60 -2.74 -22.82
CA PRO A 231 -5.21 -3.14 -22.93
C PRO A 231 -4.34 -2.18 -22.12
N THR A 232 -3.27 -2.73 -21.54
CA THR A 232 -2.27 -1.97 -20.78
C THR A 232 -0.87 -2.40 -21.20
N SER A 233 0.08 -1.48 -21.10
CA SER A 233 1.50 -1.78 -21.25
C SER A 233 2.07 -2.26 -19.91
N LEU A 234 2.88 -3.32 -19.93
CA LEU A 234 3.67 -3.74 -18.78
C LEU A 234 5.14 -3.41 -19.01
N GLU A 235 5.83 -3.03 -17.95
CA GLU A 235 7.28 -2.79 -18.01
C GLU A 235 8.01 -4.10 -18.36
N GLY A 236 8.84 -4.07 -19.40
CA GLY A 236 9.59 -5.24 -19.87
C GLY A 236 8.79 -6.24 -20.71
N VAL A 237 7.55 -5.92 -21.09
CA VAL A 237 6.74 -6.70 -22.04
C VAL A 237 6.47 -5.84 -23.27
N ASP A 238 6.83 -6.33 -24.45
CA ASP A 238 6.76 -5.57 -25.72
C ASP A 238 5.33 -5.40 -26.25
N GLU A 239 4.42 -6.30 -25.87
CA GLU A 239 3.03 -6.32 -26.33
C GLU A 239 2.07 -5.72 -25.30
N LEU A 240 0.95 -5.16 -25.79
CA LEU A 240 -0.18 -4.79 -24.93
C LEU A 240 -0.89 -6.04 -24.41
N VAL A 241 -1.29 -5.98 -23.15
CA VAL A 241 -1.91 -7.11 -22.46
C VAL A 241 -3.19 -6.72 -21.73
N TYR A 242 -4.01 -7.72 -21.40
CA TYR A 242 -5.33 -7.59 -20.81
C TYR A 242 -5.37 -8.27 -19.44
N GLY A 243 -5.70 -7.53 -18.39
CA GLY A 243 -5.89 -8.08 -17.05
C GLY A 243 -7.28 -8.67 -16.87
N ILE A 244 -7.64 -9.67 -17.69
CA ILE A 244 -8.96 -10.33 -17.62
C ILE A 244 -9.12 -11.01 -16.25
N GLY A 245 -10.11 -10.60 -15.47
CA GLY A 245 -10.33 -11.12 -14.11
C GLY A 245 -9.21 -10.79 -13.11
N ALA A 246 -8.24 -9.95 -13.46
CA ALA A 246 -7.08 -9.69 -12.60
C ALA A 246 -7.48 -8.90 -11.35
N GLY A 247 -7.59 -9.60 -10.22
CA GLY A 247 -8.07 -9.00 -8.96
C GLY A 247 -9.59 -9.08 -8.76
N SER A 248 -10.29 -9.85 -9.58
CA SER A 248 -11.71 -10.16 -9.43
C SER A 248 -12.02 -11.66 -9.56
N TRP A 249 -11.19 -12.40 -10.29
CA TRP A 249 -11.34 -13.85 -10.49
C TRP A 249 -10.29 -14.65 -9.72
N VAL A 250 -10.60 -15.92 -9.53
CA VAL A 250 -9.81 -16.91 -8.78
C VAL A 250 -8.83 -17.58 -9.74
N TRP A 251 -7.80 -16.85 -10.16
CA TRP A 251 -6.76 -17.40 -11.05
C TRP A 251 -5.71 -18.19 -10.26
N ASP A 252 -5.51 -19.44 -10.65
CA ASP A 252 -4.41 -20.29 -10.18
C ASP A 252 -3.19 -20.14 -11.09
N SER A 253 -2.00 -20.09 -10.50
CA SER A 253 -0.75 -20.31 -11.24
C SER A 253 -0.46 -21.80 -11.31
N VAL A 254 -0.21 -22.33 -12.51
CA VAL A 254 0.08 -23.75 -12.73
C VAL A 254 1.50 -23.96 -13.22
N GLU A 255 2.02 -25.17 -13.02
CA GLU A 255 3.35 -25.55 -13.52
C GLU A 255 3.34 -25.68 -15.04
N GLU A 256 4.48 -25.36 -15.68
CA GLU A 256 4.63 -25.46 -17.15
C GLU A 256 4.31 -26.86 -17.68
N SER A 257 4.64 -27.89 -16.92
CA SER A 257 4.34 -29.28 -17.27
C SER A 257 2.85 -29.60 -17.36
N GLU A 258 1.98 -28.94 -16.59
CA GLU A 258 0.52 -29.09 -16.72
C GLU A 258 0.02 -28.46 -18.02
N TYR A 259 0.59 -27.32 -18.41
CA TYR A 259 0.28 -26.71 -19.70
C TYR A 259 0.71 -27.60 -20.87
N GLU A 260 1.93 -28.14 -20.83
CA GLU A 260 2.42 -29.07 -21.86
C GLU A 260 1.53 -30.31 -21.98
N TYR A 261 1.09 -30.88 -20.85
CA TYR A 261 0.16 -32.00 -20.82
C TYR A 261 -1.15 -31.64 -21.55
N GLN A 262 -1.76 -30.49 -21.25
CA GLN A 262 -2.97 -30.02 -21.92
C GLN A 262 -2.77 -29.86 -23.44
N GLN A 263 -1.62 -29.34 -23.88
CA GLN A 263 -1.34 -29.14 -25.31
C GLN A 263 -0.99 -30.45 -26.05
N SER A 264 -0.52 -31.47 -25.34
CA SER A 264 -0.03 -32.71 -25.94
C SER A 264 -1.14 -33.58 -26.54
N GLY A 265 -2.38 -33.47 -26.01
CA GLY A 265 -3.45 -34.40 -26.32
C GLY A 265 -3.14 -35.84 -25.87
N PHE A 266 -2.29 -36.00 -24.85
CA PHE A 266 -1.96 -37.31 -24.27
C PHE A 266 -3.21 -37.96 -23.64
N ASP A 267 -3.44 -39.24 -23.97
CA ASP A 267 -4.64 -39.98 -23.57
C ASP A 267 -4.57 -40.60 -22.16
N GLY A 268 -3.38 -40.61 -21.53
CA GLY A 268 -3.19 -41.07 -20.14
C GLY A 268 -3.34 -39.94 -19.13
N ASP A 269 -3.19 -40.24 -17.84
CA ASP A 269 -3.26 -39.21 -16.81
C ASP A 269 -1.98 -38.36 -16.70
N TYR A 270 -2.04 -37.28 -15.92
CA TYR A 270 -0.92 -36.35 -15.76
C TYR A 270 0.31 -37.01 -15.10
N ASP A 271 0.13 -37.96 -14.18
CA ASP A 271 1.24 -38.68 -13.56
C ASP A 271 1.93 -39.59 -14.58
N GLU A 272 1.17 -40.27 -15.43
CA GLU A 272 1.68 -41.06 -16.56
C GLU A 272 2.45 -40.19 -17.56
N PHE A 273 1.92 -39.01 -17.90
CA PHE A 273 2.62 -38.03 -18.74
C PHE A 273 3.95 -37.58 -18.14
N LEU A 274 3.99 -37.34 -16.82
CA LEU A 274 5.23 -36.97 -16.14
C LEU A 274 6.27 -38.10 -16.12
N VAL A 275 5.83 -39.37 -16.05
CA VAL A 275 6.72 -40.53 -16.12
C VAL A 275 7.33 -40.65 -17.52
N ASP A 276 6.51 -40.55 -18.57
CA ASP A 276 6.97 -40.59 -19.96
C ASP A 276 7.98 -39.46 -20.24
N ARG A 277 7.67 -38.24 -19.79
CA ARG A 277 8.57 -37.08 -19.91
C ARG A 277 9.92 -37.27 -19.20
N ARG A 278 9.95 -38.00 -18.09
CA ARG A 278 11.18 -38.26 -17.31
C ARG A 278 12.01 -39.42 -17.86
N GLY A 279 11.51 -40.16 -18.86
CA GLY A 279 12.25 -41.18 -19.59
C GLY A 279 12.68 -42.39 -18.75
N PHE A 280 11.83 -42.84 -17.82
CA PHE A 280 12.05 -44.07 -17.05
C PHE A 280 11.43 -45.30 -17.73
#